data_AF-A0A971AJ47-F1
#
_entry.id   AF-A0A971AJ47-F1
#
_cell.length_a   1.000
_cell.length_b   1.000
_cell.length_c   1.000
_cell.angle_alpha   90.00
_cell.angle_beta   90.00
_cell.angle_gamma   90.00
#
_symmetry.space_group_name_H-M   'P 1'
#
loop_
_entity.id
_entity.type
_entity.pdbx_description
1 polymer ?
#
loop_
_entity_poly.entity_id
_entity_poly.type
_entity_poly.pdbx_seq_one_letter_code
_entity_poly.pdbx_strand_id
1 'polypeptide(L)'
;MVVIDFDQSGVVANAKTYEFAEKGYFPHKRGKTEYQVSAAFAGKHAEVVEFYLDPGNTHCQERLEDLLSSVIWKYADHLQAGRLIVRADSGYGAMKNIERLMAIRGLRFV
;
A
#
# COMPACT_ATOMS: atom_id res chain seq x y z
N MET A 1 -10.49 -5.45 17.31
CA MET A 1 -9.19 -4.98 16.81
C MET A 1 -9.18 -5.29 15.33
N VAL A 2 -8.81 -4.31 14.50
CA VAL A 2 -8.77 -4.42 13.04
C VAL A 2 -7.33 -4.22 12.61
N VAL A 3 -6.86 -5.10 11.73
CA VAL A 3 -5.52 -5.04 11.14
C VAL A 3 -5.70 -4.80 9.65
N ILE A 4 -5.03 -3.77 9.14
CA ILE A 4 -5.02 -3.43 7.73
C ILE A 4 -3.58 -3.58 7.23
N ASP A 5 -3.42 -4.42 6.21
CA ASP A 5 -2.15 -4.75 5.59
C ASP A 5 -1.91 -3.84 4.40
N PHE A 6 -0.70 -3.26 4.32
CA PHE A 6 -0.21 -2.50 3.18
C PHE A 6 0.84 -3.32 2.45
N ASP A 7 0.64 -3.49 1.16
CA ASP A 7 1.58 -4.19 0.29
C ASP A 7 1.56 -3.60 -1.12
N GLN A 8 2.63 -3.85 -1.87
CA GLN A 8 2.74 -3.51 -3.27
C GLN A 8 3.16 -4.72 -4.10
N SER A 9 2.42 -5.00 -5.17
CA SER A 9 2.71 -6.12 -6.07
C SER A 9 2.71 -5.72 -7.53
N GLY A 10 3.62 -6.31 -8.30
CA GLY A 10 3.72 -6.12 -9.74
C GLY A 10 2.65 -6.90 -10.50
N VAL A 11 1.92 -6.23 -11.40
CA VAL A 11 0.97 -6.84 -12.33
C VAL A 11 1.56 -6.81 -13.73
N VAL A 12 1.81 -7.98 -14.28
CA VAL A 12 2.35 -8.14 -15.64
C VAL A 12 1.23 -7.90 -16.65
N ALA A 13 1.41 -6.91 -17.51
CA ALA A 13 0.54 -6.71 -18.65
C ALA A 13 1.07 -7.54 -19.85
N ASN A 14 0.21 -8.31 -20.51
CA ASN A 14 0.57 -9.22 -21.63
C ASN A 14 -0.16 -8.87 -22.97
N ALA A 15 -0.47 -7.60 -23.19
CA ALA A 15 -1.20 -7.09 -24.35
C ALA A 15 -0.26 -6.54 -25.44
N LYS A 16 -0.76 -6.26 -26.64
CA LYS A 16 0.06 -5.65 -27.70
C LYS A 16 0.33 -4.16 -27.46
N THR A 17 -0.53 -3.50 -26.69
CA THR A 17 -0.50 -2.07 -26.37
C THR A 17 -0.94 -1.88 -24.92
N TYR A 18 -0.29 -0.96 -24.19
CA TYR A 18 -0.55 -0.65 -22.79
C TYR A 18 -0.53 0.86 -22.59
N GLU A 19 -1.52 1.43 -21.91
CA GLU A 19 -1.51 2.84 -21.52
C GLU A 19 -0.77 3.00 -20.18
N PHE A 20 0.11 3.99 -20.08
CA PHE A 20 0.83 4.35 -18.85
C PHE A 20 1.73 3.25 -18.23
N ALA A 21 1.99 2.15 -18.92
CA ALA A 21 2.87 1.11 -18.40
C ALA A 21 4.34 1.44 -18.69
N GLU A 22 5.12 1.64 -17.63
CA GLU A 22 6.56 1.87 -17.70
C GLU A 22 7.37 0.63 -17.29
N LYS A 23 8.67 0.61 -17.64
CA LYS A 23 9.57 -0.47 -17.22
C LYS A 23 9.87 -0.33 -15.72
N GLY A 24 9.45 -1.32 -14.94
CA GLY A 24 9.76 -1.43 -13.50
C GLY A 24 10.98 -2.30 -13.20
N TYR A 25 11.47 -2.23 -11.96
CA TYR A 25 12.46 -3.17 -11.43
C TYR A 25 11.76 -4.25 -10.61
N PHE A 26 11.73 -5.48 -11.14
CA PHE A 26 11.17 -6.65 -10.46
C PHE A 26 12.17 -7.80 -10.43
N PRO A 27 12.37 -8.48 -9.27
CA PRO A 27 13.21 -9.66 -9.19
C PRO A 27 12.79 -10.71 -10.24
N HIS A 28 13.76 -11.22 -11.00
CA HIS A 28 13.58 -12.25 -12.03
C HIS A 28 12.77 -11.86 -13.29
N LYS A 29 12.34 -10.60 -13.46
CA LYS A 29 11.55 -10.15 -14.63
C LYS A 29 12.09 -8.85 -15.27
N ARG A 30 13.40 -8.83 -15.55
CA ARG A 30 14.09 -7.65 -16.12
C ARG A 30 13.53 -7.29 -17.50
N GLY A 31 13.08 -6.05 -17.67
CA GLY A 31 12.73 -5.46 -18.98
C GLY A 31 11.27 -5.59 -19.43
N LYS A 32 10.38 -6.11 -18.57
CA LYS A 32 8.94 -6.15 -18.85
C LYS A 32 8.26 -4.81 -18.56
N THR A 33 7.22 -4.52 -19.33
CA THR A 33 6.31 -3.39 -19.14
C THR A 33 5.20 -3.86 -18.21
N GLU A 34 5.10 -3.26 -17.03
CA GLU A 34 4.26 -3.77 -15.94
C GLU A 34 3.61 -2.59 -15.20
N TYR A 35 2.63 -2.91 -14.36
CA TYR A 35 2.04 -1.98 -13.40
C TYR A 35 2.43 -2.38 -11.98
N GLN A 36 2.36 -1.43 -11.06
CA GLN A 36 2.42 -1.68 -9.63
C GLN A 36 1.02 -1.50 -9.04
N VAL A 37 0.58 -2.46 -8.23
CA VAL A 37 -0.63 -2.33 -7.42
C VAL A 37 -0.23 -2.12 -5.98
N SER A 38 -0.53 -0.94 -5.44
CA SER A 38 -0.40 -0.66 -4.01
C SER A 38 -1.77 -0.84 -3.37
N ALA A 39 -1.90 -1.64 -2.31
CA ALA A 39 -3.20 -1.98 -1.73
C ALA A 39 -3.19 -1.89 -0.20
N ALA A 40 -4.34 -1.48 0.34
CA ALA A 40 -4.73 -1.63 1.73
C ALA A 40 -5.82 -2.69 1.82
N PHE A 41 -5.62 -3.72 2.65
CA PHE A 41 -6.59 -4.82 2.75
C PHE A 41 -6.67 -5.39 4.16
N ALA A 42 -7.87 -5.84 4.54
CA ALA A 42 -8.09 -6.57 5.78
C ALA A 42 -7.92 -8.07 5.51
N GLY A 43 -6.68 -8.57 5.59
CA GLY A 43 -6.35 -9.95 5.17
C GLY A 43 -7.21 -11.05 5.81
N LYS A 44 -7.58 -10.87 7.09
CA LYS A 44 -8.46 -11.82 7.81
C LYS A 44 -9.86 -11.94 7.20
N HIS A 45 -10.33 -10.91 6.52
CA HIS A 45 -11.68 -10.80 5.97
C HIS A 45 -11.71 -10.88 4.43
N ALA A 46 -10.54 -11.05 3.79
CA ALA A 46 -10.40 -11.03 2.33
C ALA A 46 -11.03 -9.78 1.68
N GLU A 47 -10.95 -8.65 2.37
CA GLU A 47 -11.57 -7.39 1.95
C GLU A 47 -10.50 -6.38 1.53
N VAL A 48 -10.65 -5.82 0.34
CA VAL A 48 -9.83 -4.70 -0.14
C VAL A 48 -10.46 -3.40 0.33
N VAL A 49 -9.67 -2.59 1.03
CA VAL A 49 -10.10 -1.28 1.54
C VAL A 49 -9.88 -0.21 0.48
N GLU A 50 -8.68 -0.20 -0.11
CA GLU A 50 -8.26 0.78 -1.11
C GLU A 50 -7.16 0.17 -1.97
N PHE A 51 -7.08 0.57 -3.24
CA PHE A 51 -5.94 0.21 -4.08
C PHE A 51 -5.65 1.26 -5.15
N TYR A 52 -4.40 1.32 -5.57
CA TYR A 52 -3.91 2.17 -6.66
C TYR A 52 -3.18 1.31 -7.68
N LEU A 53 -3.45 1.55 -8.96
CA LEU A 53 -2.74 0.95 -10.07
C LEU A 53 -1.85 2.03 -10.70
N ASP A 54 -0.55 1.81 -10.63
CA ASP A 54 0.47 2.76 -11.01
C ASP A 54 1.42 2.19 -12.08
N PRO A 55 2.22 3.03 -12.76
CA PRO A 55 3.29 2.55 -13.63
C PRO A 55 4.27 1.61 -12.90
N GLY A 56 4.90 0.69 -13.63
CA GLY A 56 5.75 -0.37 -13.08
C GLY A 56 6.95 0.10 -12.23
N ASN A 57 7.40 1.35 -12.42
CA ASN A 57 8.52 1.96 -11.68
C ASN A 57 8.09 2.69 -10.40
N THR A 58 6.80 2.71 -10.06
CA THR A 58 6.32 3.34 -8.84
C THR A 58 6.81 2.62 -7.60
N HIS A 59 7.47 3.35 -6.71
CA HIS A 59 7.95 2.81 -5.43
C HIS A 59 6.80 2.71 -4.42
N CYS A 60 6.81 1.69 -3.55
CA CYS A 60 5.73 1.42 -2.60
C CYS A 60 5.40 2.62 -1.67
N GLN A 61 6.41 3.44 -1.36
CA GLN A 61 6.26 4.63 -0.52
C GLN A 61 5.44 5.75 -1.16
N GLU A 62 5.30 5.78 -2.49
CA GLU A 62 4.57 6.85 -3.20
C GLU A 62 3.08 6.86 -2.85
N ARG A 63 2.50 5.71 -2.52
CA ARG A 63 1.07 5.55 -2.18
C ARG A 63 0.80 5.39 -0.69
N LEU A 64 1.81 5.47 0.16
CA LEU A 64 1.63 5.27 1.61
C LEU A 64 0.62 6.29 2.18
N GLU A 65 0.76 7.56 1.83
CA GLU A 65 -0.10 8.64 2.34
C GLU A 65 -1.55 8.48 1.86
N ASP A 66 -1.72 8.10 0.60
CA ASP A 66 -3.03 7.86 -0.01
C ASP A 66 -3.75 6.70 0.69
N LEU A 67 -3.07 5.55 0.84
CA LEU A 67 -3.60 4.37 1.53
C LEU A 67 -3.91 4.67 3.00
N LEU A 68 -3.01 5.36 3.70
CA LEU A 68 -3.17 5.72 5.11
C LEU A 68 -4.36 6.65 5.33
N SER A 69 -4.52 7.66 4.47
CA SER A 69 -5.65 8.60 4.53
C SER A 69 -6.98 7.88 4.31
N SER A 70 -7.03 6.97 3.32
CA SER A 70 -8.22 6.16 3.05
C SER A 70 -8.58 5.27 4.25
N VAL A 71 -7.59 4.60 4.86
CA VAL A 71 -7.80 3.76 6.04
C VAL A 71 -8.25 4.56 7.26
N ILE A 72 -7.62 5.69 7.55
CA ILE A 72 -8.00 6.53 8.69
C ILE A 72 -9.44 7.01 8.56
N TRP A 73 -9.85 7.39 7.34
CA TRP A 73 -11.20 7.82 7.06
C TRP A 73 -12.21 6.68 7.21
N LYS A 74 -11.97 5.52 6.58
CA LYS A 74 -12.88 4.36 6.61
C LYS A 74 -12.97 3.68 7.97
N TYR A 75 -11.91 3.76 8.78
CA TYR A 75 -11.82 3.11 10.10
C TYR A 75 -11.73 4.12 11.26
N ALA A 76 -12.30 5.32 11.10
CA ALA A 76 -12.24 6.39 12.11
C ALA A 76 -12.68 5.92 13.52
N ASP A 77 -13.77 5.17 13.64
CA ASP A 77 -14.25 4.64 14.93
C ASP A 77 -13.26 3.67 15.57
N HIS A 78 -12.57 2.86 14.75
CA HIS A 78 -11.56 1.93 15.22
C HIS A 78 -10.28 2.66 15.64
N LEU A 79 -9.92 3.72 14.93
CA LEU A 79 -8.81 4.60 15.27
C LEU A 79 -9.06 5.31 16.61
N GLN A 80 -10.23 5.94 16.77
CA GLN A 80 -10.61 6.62 18.01
C GLN A 80 -10.65 5.67 19.21
N ALA A 81 -11.09 4.43 19.01
CA ALA A 81 -11.08 3.38 20.04
C ALA A 81 -9.69 2.77 20.29
N GLY A 82 -8.64 3.18 19.57
CA GLY A 82 -7.29 2.60 19.70
C GLY A 82 -7.20 1.13 19.26
N ARG A 83 -8.07 0.71 18.32
CA ARG A 83 -8.26 -0.67 17.86
C ARG A 83 -7.83 -0.90 16.40
N LEU A 84 -7.22 0.10 15.76
CA LEU A 84 -6.71 0.02 14.39
C LEU A 84 -5.19 -0.22 14.38
N ILE A 85 -4.75 -1.24 13.64
CA ILE A 85 -3.34 -1.55 13.37
C ILE A 85 -3.11 -1.46 11.86
N VAL A 86 -2.10 -0.70 11.43
CA VAL A 86 -1.56 -0.78 10.06
C VAL A 86 -0.32 -1.66 10.09
N ARG A 87 -0.25 -2.68 9.24
CA ARG A 87 0.92 -3.56 9.11
C ARG A 87 1.49 -3.42 7.71
N ALA A 88 2.80 -3.24 7.62
CA ALA A 88 3.49 -3.09 6.34
C ALA A 88 4.85 -3.80 6.36
N ASP A 89 5.43 -4.06 5.19
CA ASP A 89 6.78 -4.61 5.11
C ASP A 89 7.86 -3.54 5.33
N SER A 90 9.12 -3.98 5.37
CA SER A 90 10.26 -3.07 5.57
C SER A 90 10.45 -2.05 4.45
N GLY A 91 9.85 -2.24 3.26
CA GLY A 91 9.88 -1.26 2.17
C GLY A 91 9.21 0.07 2.56
N TYR A 92 8.27 0.03 3.51
CA TYR A 92 7.63 1.19 4.09
C TYR A 92 8.37 1.78 5.30
N GLY A 93 9.42 1.11 5.81
CA GLY A 93 10.11 1.43 7.07
C GLY A 93 11.05 2.63 7.06
N ALA A 94 10.94 3.56 6.09
CA ALA A 94 11.72 4.79 6.09
C ALA A 94 11.38 5.66 7.32
N MET A 95 12.36 6.33 7.93
CA MET A 95 12.14 7.10 9.16
C MET A 95 11.00 8.13 9.03
N LYS A 96 10.93 8.83 7.89
CA LYS A 96 9.83 9.77 7.57
C LYS A 96 8.44 9.14 7.66
N ASN A 97 8.32 7.86 7.31
CA ASN A 97 7.06 7.12 7.34
C ASN A 97 6.72 6.68 8.77
N ILE A 98 7.73 6.25 9.53
CA ILE A 98 7.58 5.91 10.95
C ILE A 98 7.10 7.15 11.73
N GLU A 99 7.75 8.29 11.55
CA GLU A 99 7.36 9.56 12.19
C GLU A 99 5.91 9.94 11.85
N ARG A 100 5.53 9.77 10.59
CA ARG A 100 4.15 10.00 10.12
C ARG A 100 3.14 9.08 10.80
N LEU A 101 3.45 7.79 10.92
CA LEU A 101 2.58 6.82 11.61
C LEU A 101 2.48 7.11 13.12
N MET A 102 3.60 7.49 13.75
CA MET A 102 3.65 7.89 15.17
C MET A 102 2.83 9.15 15.46
N ALA A 103 2.74 10.08 14.51
CA ALA A 103 1.98 11.32 14.67
C ALA A 103 0.45 11.10 14.75
N ILE A 104 -0.04 9.92 14.36
CA ILE A 104 -1.48 9.63 14.32
C ILE A 104 -1.93 9.04 15.65
N ARG A 105 -2.61 9.86 16.45
CA ARG A 105 -3.13 9.44 17.76
C ARG A 105 -4.11 8.26 17.62
N GLY A 106 -3.87 7.20 18.40
CA GLY A 106 -4.72 6.01 18.43
C GLY A 106 -4.37 4.95 17.39
N LEU A 107 -3.51 5.28 16.40
CA LEU A 107 -3.00 4.32 15.43
C LEU A 107 -1.91 3.47 16.09
N ARG A 108 -1.95 2.17 15.81
CA ARG A 108 -0.84 1.25 16.08
C ARG A 108 -0.27 0.81 14.73
N PHE A 109 1.02 0.54 14.67
CA PHE A 109 1.65 0.06 13.43
C PHE A 109 2.73 -0.98 13.70
N VAL A 110 2.94 -1.86 12.72
CA VAL A 110 3.94 -2.94 12.71
C VAL A 110 4.64 -2.99 11.37
#